data_AF-A0A969BZ77-F1
#
_entry.id   AF-A0A969BZ77-F1
#
_cell.length_a   1.000
_cell.length_b   1.000
_cell.length_c   1.000
_cell.angle_alpha   90.00
_cell.angle_beta   90.00
_cell.angle_gamma   90.00
#
_symmetry.space_group_name_H-M   'P 1'
#
loop_
_entity.id
_entity.type
_entity.pdbx_description
1 polymer ?
#
loop_
_entity_poly.entity_id
_entity_poly.type
_entity_poly.pdbx_seq_one_letter_code
_entity_poly.pdbx_strand_id
1 'polypeptide(L)' 'MLKLALFGTSADPPTLGHLAIVNYLSAKYDRVAVWAADNPFKS' A
#
# COMPACT_ATOMS: atom_id res chain seq x y z
N MET A 1 -6.44 11.46 17.99
CA MET A 1 -5.04 11.48 17.51
C MET A 1 -5.02 10.83 16.14
N LEU A 2 -4.43 11.49 15.14
CA LEU A 2 -4.43 11.03 13.75
C LEU A 2 -3.62 9.73 13.59
N LYS A 3 -4.20 8.71 12.96
CA LYS A 3 -3.56 7.42 12.69
C LYS A 3 -3.23 7.28 11.20
N LEU A 4 -1.96 7.02 10.91
CA LEU A 4 -1.44 6.87 9.56
C LEU A 4 -1.00 5.41 9.33
N ALA A 5 -1.34 4.87 8.16
CA ALA A 5 -0.75 3.63 7.65
C ALA A 5 0.13 3.92 6.43
N LEU A 6 1.29 3.27 6.38
CA LEU A 6 2.18 3.28 5.22
C LEU A 6 2.23 1.87 4.62
N PHE A 7 1.85 1.74 3.36
CA PHE A 7 1.87 0.48 2.64
C PHE A 7 2.94 0.52 1.54
N GLY A 8 4.08 -0.14 1.80
CA GLY A 8 5.15 -0.32 0.82
C GLY A 8 4.93 -1.56 -0.03
N THR A 9 5.00 -1.44 -1.34
CA THR A 9 4.88 -2.54 -2.30
C THR A 9 5.67 -2.21 -3.57
N SER A 10 6.04 -3.19 -4.40
CA SER A 10 6.51 -2.88 -5.76
C SER A 10 5.35 -2.55 -6.70
N ALA A 11 4.13 -3.04 -6.42
CA ALA A 11 2.92 -2.87 -7.23
C ALA A 11 3.16 -2.99 -8.75
N ASP A 12 3.96 -3.98 -9.17
CA ASP A 12 4.37 -4.15 -10.57
C ASP A 12 3.95 -5.54 -11.08
N PRO A 13 2.76 -5.67 -11.72
CA PRO A 13 1.67 -4.69 -11.74
C PRO A 13 0.84 -4.70 -10.44
N PRO A 14 0.02 -3.66 -10.18
CA PRO A 14 -0.94 -3.70 -9.08
C PRO A 14 -1.99 -4.79 -9.33
N THR A 15 -2.51 -5.39 -8.25
CA THR A 15 -3.45 -6.52 -8.31
C THR A 15 -4.66 -6.27 -7.39
N LEU A 16 -5.71 -7.09 -7.54
CA LEU A 16 -6.85 -7.07 -6.62
C LEU A 16 -6.45 -7.32 -5.15
N GLY A 17 -5.34 -8.04 -4.91
CA GLY A 17 -4.78 -8.21 -3.56
C GLY A 17 -4.29 -6.89 -2.97
N HIS A 18 -3.64 -6.04 -3.77
CA HIS A 18 -3.24 -4.70 -3.35
C HIS A 18 -4.45 -3.85 -2.98
N LEU A 19 -5.52 -3.90 -3.78
CA LEU A 19 -6.77 -3.20 -3.51
C LEU A 19 -7.41 -3.66 -2.19
N ALA A 20 -7.45 -4.97 -1.94
CA ALA A 20 -8.00 -5.52 -0.70
C ALA A 20 -7.25 -4.99 0.54
N ILE A 21 -5.92 -4.90 0.48
CA ILE A 21 -5.10 -4.33 1.56
C ILE A 21 -5.40 -2.85 1.75
N VAL A 22 -5.45 -2.05 0.69
CA VAL A 22 -5.74 -0.60 0.79
C VAL A 22 -7.14 -0.37 1.37
N ASN A 23 -8.14 -1.14 0.98
CA ASN A 23 -9.50 -1.06 1.53
C ASN A 23 -9.52 -1.38 3.04
N TYR A 24 -8.83 -2.45 3.45
CA TYR A 24 -8.72 -2.81 4.85
C TYR A 24 -8.01 -1.73 5.69
N LEU A 25 -6.92 -1.14 5.17
CA LEU A 25 -6.21 -0.07 5.86
C LEU A 25 -7.07 1.20 5.95
N SER A 26 -7.81 1.53 4.89
CA SER A 26 -8.68 2.72 4.85
C SER A 26 -9.84 2.64 5.85
N ALA A 27 -10.26 1.43 6.24
CA ALA A 27 -11.27 1.23 7.27
C ALA A 27 -10.73 1.38 8.71
N LYS A 28 -9.40 1.43 8.90
CA LYS A 28 -8.75 1.39 10.24
C LYS A 28 -7.90 2.61 10.57
N TYR A 29 -7.44 3.33 9.54
CA TYR A 29 -6.55 4.47 9.67
C TYR A 29 -7.18 5.69 9.01
N ASP A 30 -6.95 6.86 9.60
CA ASP A 30 -7.49 8.12 9.07
C ASP A 30 -6.85 8.48 7.71
N ARG A 31 -5.59 8.06 7.49
CA ARG A 31 -4.94 8.17 6.18
C ARG A 31 -4.08 6.94 5.89
N VAL A 32 -4.06 6.56 4.61
CA VAL A 32 -3.20 5.51 4.07
C VAL A 32 -2.33 6.12 2.97
N ALA A 33 -1.02 6.00 3.11
CA ALA A 33 -0.06 6.33 2.06
C ALA A 33 0.46 5.03 1.44
N VAL A 34 0.47 4.96 0.11
CA VAL A 34 1.04 3.82 -0.63
C VAL A 34 2.34 4.27 -1.25
N TRP A 35 3.42 3.54 -0.97
CA TRP A 35 4.73 3.75 -1.60
C TRP A 35 5.02 2.60 -2.54
N ALA A 36 4.85 2.85 -3.84
CA ALA A 36 5.24 1.94 -4.90
C ALA A 36 6.75 2.11 -5.15
N ALA A 37 7.57 1.19 -4.65
CA ALA A 37 9.02 1.23 -4.82
C ALA A 37 9.46 0.37 -5.99
N ASP A 38 10.35 0.91 -6.83
CA ASP A 38 11.15 0.08 -7.72
C ASP A 38 12.06 -0.83 -6.88
N ASN A 39 11.97 -2.13 -7.11
CA ASN A 39 12.87 -3.09 -6.50
C ASN A 39 14.09 -3.25 -7.44
N PRO A 40 15.29 -2.74 -7.08
CA PRO A 40 16.47 -2.84 -7.93
C PRO A 40 16.93 -4.30 -8.16
N PHE A 41 16.36 -5.26 -7.42
CA PHE A 41 16.62 -6.69 -7.58
C PHE A 41 15.56 -7.42 -8.43
N LYS A 42 14.52 -6.71 -8.93
CA LYS A 42 13.63 -7.25 -9.97
C LYS A 42 14.22 -6.87 -11.33
N SER A 43 14.62 -7.89 -12.08
CA SER A 43 15.12 -7.82 -13.46
C SER A 43 14.00 -7.93 -14.48
#